data_AF-A0A8D3C472-F1
#
_entry.id   AF-A0A8D3C472-F1
#
_cell.length_a   1.000
_cell.length_b   1.000
_cell.length_c   1.000
_cell.angle_alpha   90.00
_cell.angle_beta   90.00
_cell.angle_gamma   90.00
#
_symmetry.space_group_name_H-M   'P 1'
#
loop_
_entity.id
_entity.type
_entity.pdbx_description
1 polymer ?
#
loop_
_entity_poly.entity_id
_entity_poly.type
_entity_poly.pdbx_seq_one_letter_code
_entity_poly.pdbx_strand_id
1 'polypeptide(L)'
;QLEAQLEALQCHFTWDLDPGRKKLLSIIDRLQDIGTEEGNFWLGQVYNLQGYIHFLLGSADEAKSFFSRAAEAFRRMREPDEGPWLLVNYGNQAWLHHRQGEEAESRACLSKVEALMEEYPSPSEDELHPEVYAEKAWTLRNFGRKKQRLAADIFQRAMRMQPDVVEWQTSYVLGLTSLFKHSDTGLEGDDWEKMSQAKEQDPENLFLAAKYLQQLAKKGESVKDEARELATRVLRNPVGSYSGIKPLLMVYRFYVSTDEGVKLAARLWKNTQTTVI
;
A
#
# COMPACT_ATOMS: atom_id res chain seq x y z
N GLN A 1 -10.45 -31.30 6.69
CA GLN A 1 -11.15 -30.72 5.51
C GLN A 1 -11.13 -29.20 5.56
N LEU A 2 -11.55 -28.57 6.66
CA LEU A 2 -11.54 -27.11 6.78
C LEU A 2 -10.13 -26.51 6.61
N GLU A 3 -9.13 -27.04 7.29
CA GLU A 3 -7.75 -26.53 7.23
C GLU A 3 -7.19 -26.51 5.80
N ALA A 4 -7.40 -27.59 5.03
CA ALA A 4 -6.99 -27.64 3.63
C ALA A 4 -7.69 -26.59 2.74
N GLN A 5 -8.96 -26.29 3.02
CA GLN A 5 -9.67 -25.20 2.33
C GLN A 5 -9.09 -23.83 2.70
N LEU A 6 -8.74 -23.63 3.98
CA LEU A 6 -8.13 -22.39 4.46
C LEU A 6 -6.72 -22.18 3.89
N GLU A 7 -5.92 -23.24 3.75
CA GLU A 7 -4.59 -23.21 3.15
C GLU A 7 -4.61 -22.85 1.65
N ALA A 8 -5.71 -23.16 0.96
CA ALA A 8 -5.89 -22.80 -0.45
C ALA A 8 -6.23 -21.32 -0.68
N LEU A 9 -6.72 -20.61 0.35
CA LEU A 9 -7.11 -19.21 0.24
C LEU A 9 -5.91 -18.32 -0.10
N GLN A 10 -6.14 -17.23 -0.82
CA GLN A 10 -5.14 -16.18 -1.03
C GLN A 10 -5.37 -15.04 -0.05
N CYS A 11 -4.70 -15.10 1.11
CA CYS A 11 -4.79 -14.06 2.13
C CYS A 11 -3.47 -13.94 2.92
N HIS A 12 -3.41 -13.06 3.91
CA HIS A 12 -2.15 -12.77 4.62
C HIS A 12 -1.58 -13.98 5.36
N PHE A 13 -2.45 -14.90 5.79
CA PHE A 13 -2.08 -16.14 6.48
C PHE A 13 -1.39 -17.16 5.56
N THR A 14 -1.55 -17.04 4.23
CA THR A 14 -1.04 -17.99 3.23
C THR A 14 -0.01 -17.36 2.28
N TRP A 15 0.44 -16.12 2.54
CA TRP A 15 1.44 -15.42 1.73
C TRP A 15 2.89 -15.52 2.25
N ASP A 16 3.14 -16.46 3.15
CA ASP A 16 4.46 -16.77 3.72
C ASP A 16 5.21 -15.54 4.21
N LEU A 17 4.53 -14.59 4.86
CA LEU A 17 5.10 -13.29 5.22
C LEU A 17 6.24 -13.42 6.26
N ASP A 18 6.17 -14.44 7.13
CA ASP A 18 7.10 -14.83 8.21
C ASP A 18 7.96 -13.70 8.82
N PRO A 19 7.32 -12.68 9.43
CA PRO A 19 8.04 -11.56 10.03
C PRO A 19 8.38 -11.82 11.50
N GLY A 20 9.61 -11.50 11.91
CA GLY A 20 9.94 -11.40 13.33
C GLY A 20 9.19 -10.24 14.03
N ARG A 21 8.92 -10.37 15.34
CA ARG A 21 8.16 -9.39 16.14
C ARG A 21 8.62 -7.93 15.98
N LYS A 22 9.93 -7.66 15.96
CA LYS A 22 10.47 -6.30 15.76
C LYS A 22 10.05 -5.70 14.41
N LYS A 23 10.02 -6.53 13.36
CA LYS A 23 9.61 -6.12 12.02
C LYS A 23 8.11 -5.81 11.99
N LEU A 24 7.29 -6.60 12.68
CA LEU A 24 5.85 -6.37 12.81
C LEU A 24 5.53 -5.00 13.43
N LEU A 25 6.16 -4.68 14.56
CA LEU A 25 5.98 -3.38 15.23
C LEU A 25 6.36 -2.22 14.31
N SER A 26 7.50 -2.31 13.63
CA SER A 26 7.92 -1.30 12.66
C SER A 26 6.95 -1.15 11.47
N ILE A 27 6.24 -2.22 11.07
CA ILE A 27 5.24 -2.12 10.02
C ILE A 27 3.98 -1.43 10.55
N ILE A 28 3.49 -1.79 11.75
CA ILE A 28 2.32 -1.15 12.37
C ILE A 28 2.50 0.36 12.47
N ASP A 29 3.64 0.83 13.00
CA ASP A 29 3.90 2.27 13.18
C ASP A 29 3.75 3.03 11.85
N ARG A 30 4.25 2.43 10.75
CA ARG A 30 4.12 3.01 9.41
C ARG A 30 2.70 2.92 8.86
N LEU A 31 1.97 1.84 9.13
CA LEU A 31 0.59 1.68 8.65
C LEU A 31 -0.36 2.67 9.34
N GLN A 32 -0.14 2.97 10.62
CA GLN A 32 -0.90 4.01 11.34
C GLN A 32 -0.74 5.39 10.70
N ASP A 33 0.44 5.71 10.19
CA ASP A 33 0.72 6.98 9.50
C ASP A 33 0.20 7.01 8.05
N ILE A 34 -0.25 5.88 7.50
CA ILE A 34 -0.77 5.75 6.13
C ILE A 34 -2.30 5.59 6.11
N GLY A 35 -2.86 4.91 7.12
CA GLY A 35 -4.23 4.42 7.13
C GLY A 35 -5.28 5.37 7.69
N THR A 36 -5.00 6.68 7.80
CA THR A 36 -5.89 7.64 8.46
C THR A 36 -6.64 8.56 7.51
N GLU A 37 -6.34 8.54 6.22
CA GLU A 37 -6.90 9.48 5.26
C GLU A 37 -8.11 8.91 4.52
N GLU A 38 -9.25 9.60 4.63
CA GLU A 38 -10.38 9.39 3.73
C GLU A 38 -9.92 9.65 2.28
N GLY A 39 -10.23 8.71 1.38
CA GLY A 39 -9.77 8.74 -0.01
C GLY A 39 -8.44 8.00 -0.27
N ASN A 40 -7.77 7.42 0.73
CA ASN A 40 -6.64 6.54 0.47
C ASN A 40 -7.11 5.24 -0.22
N PHE A 41 -6.76 5.07 -1.49
CA PHE A 41 -7.08 3.88 -2.31
C PHE A 41 -6.77 2.55 -1.61
N TRP A 42 -5.71 2.51 -0.81
CA TRP A 42 -5.22 1.30 -0.13
C TRP A 42 -5.80 1.10 1.28
N LEU A 43 -6.79 1.89 1.70
CA LEU A 43 -7.27 1.91 3.08
C LEU A 43 -7.77 0.54 3.57
N GLY A 44 -8.55 -0.16 2.75
CA GLY A 44 -9.02 -1.52 3.07
C GLY A 44 -7.87 -2.52 3.24
N GLN A 45 -6.88 -2.47 2.35
CA GLN A 45 -5.69 -3.32 2.39
C GLN A 45 -4.79 -2.99 3.59
N VAL A 46 -4.67 -1.70 3.96
CA VAL A 46 -3.98 -1.26 5.17
C VAL A 46 -4.62 -1.90 6.40
N TYR A 47 -5.95 -1.86 6.50
CA TYR A 47 -6.68 -2.47 7.60
C TYR A 47 -6.59 -4.01 7.60
N ASN A 48 -6.64 -4.67 6.44
CA ASN A 48 -6.38 -6.11 6.35
C ASN A 48 -4.99 -6.47 6.91
N LEU A 49 -3.96 -5.72 6.50
CA LEU A 49 -2.61 -5.98 6.99
C LEU A 49 -2.47 -5.68 8.48
N GLN A 50 -3.08 -4.61 8.98
CA GLN A 50 -3.10 -4.32 10.43
C GLN A 50 -3.78 -5.46 11.20
N GLY A 51 -4.93 -5.96 10.74
CA GLY A 51 -5.62 -7.07 11.38
C GLY A 51 -4.76 -8.32 11.49
N TYR A 52 -4.10 -8.69 10.39
CA TYR A 52 -3.15 -9.82 10.39
C TYR A 52 -1.99 -9.62 11.37
N ILE A 53 -1.40 -8.43 11.41
CA ILE A 53 -0.26 -8.17 12.32
C ILE A 53 -0.72 -8.19 13.78
N HIS A 54 -1.87 -7.59 14.11
CA HIS A 54 -2.43 -7.62 15.46
C HIS A 54 -2.69 -9.05 15.93
N PHE A 55 -3.20 -9.91 15.04
CA PHE A 55 -3.34 -11.34 15.32
C PHE A 55 -1.99 -11.99 15.67
N LEU A 56 -0.96 -11.79 14.84
CA LEU A 56 0.39 -12.33 15.11
C LEU A 56 1.03 -11.80 16.40
N LEU A 57 0.62 -10.61 16.85
CA LEU A 57 1.07 -10.02 18.10
C LEU A 57 0.30 -10.51 19.33
N GLY A 58 -0.72 -11.35 19.15
CA GLY A 58 -1.53 -11.96 20.21
C GLY A 58 -2.82 -11.21 20.53
N SER A 59 -3.28 -10.33 19.64
CA SER A 59 -4.44 -9.45 19.84
C SER A 59 -5.55 -9.80 18.85
N ALA A 60 -6.37 -10.80 19.20
CA ALA A 60 -7.45 -11.28 18.33
C ALA A 60 -8.61 -10.27 18.19
N ASP A 61 -8.93 -9.54 19.27
CA ASP A 61 -10.00 -8.53 19.25
C ASP A 61 -9.65 -7.35 18.33
N GLU A 62 -8.42 -6.85 18.41
CA GLU A 62 -7.93 -5.83 17.48
C GLU A 62 -7.88 -6.37 16.05
N ALA A 63 -7.44 -7.62 15.85
CA ALA A 63 -7.47 -8.25 14.53
C ALA A 63 -8.87 -8.24 13.93
N LYS A 64 -9.88 -8.66 14.70
CA LYS A 64 -11.30 -8.65 14.31
C LYS A 64 -11.77 -7.23 13.99
N SER A 65 -11.45 -6.26 14.85
CA SER A 65 -11.80 -4.85 14.65
C SER A 65 -11.24 -4.30 13.33
N PHE A 66 -9.97 -4.56 13.04
CA PHE A 66 -9.34 -4.12 11.80
C PHE A 66 -9.91 -4.81 10.57
N PHE A 67 -10.20 -6.11 10.61
CA PHE A 67 -10.86 -6.78 9.48
C PHE A 67 -12.27 -6.22 9.21
N SER A 68 -13.03 -5.86 10.24
CA SER A 68 -14.32 -5.17 10.06
C SER A 68 -14.16 -3.78 9.44
N ARG A 69 -13.16 -3.01 9.89
CA ARG A 69 -12.83 -1.70 9.30
C ARG A 69 -12.39 -1.81 7.85
N ALA A 70 -11.67 -2.87 7.49
CA ALA A 70 -11.29 -3.14 6.11
C ALA A 70 -12.54 -3.34 5.24
N ALA A 71 -13.47 -4.20 5.65
CA ALA A 71 -14.72 -4.45 4.92
C ALA A 71 -15.58 -3.18 4.79
N GLU A 72 -15.62 -2.33 5.82
CA GLU A 72 -16.29 -1.03 5.75
C GLU A 72 -15.60 -0.05 4.80
N ALA A 73 -14.26 0.02 4.82
CA ALA A 73 -13.51 0.86 3.90
C ALA A 73 -13.75 0.46 2.44
N PHE A 74 -13.76 -0.84 2.15
CA PHE A 74 -14.06 -1.34 0.81
C PHE A 74 -15.46 -0.93 0.33
N ARG A 75 -16.49 -1.15 1.15
CA ARG A 75 -17.88 -0.77 0.84
C ARG A 75 -18.03 0.73 0.55
N ARG A 76 -17.38 1.58 1.36
CA ARG A 76 -17.45 3.04 1.16
C ARG A 76 -16.74 3.53 -0.11
N MET A 77 -15.79 2.75 -0.64
CA MET A 77 -14.90 3.18 -1.72
C MET A 77 -15.19 2.51 -3.06
N ARG A 78 -16.04 1.49 -3.08
CA ARG A 78 -16.33 0.67 -4.25
C ARG A 78 -17.83 0.53 -4.40
N GLU A 79 -18.26 0.50 -5.66
CA GLU A 79 -19.64 0.21 -6.04
C GLU A 79 -19.58 -0.92 -7.07
N PRO A 80 -20.33 -2.03 -6.88
CA PRO A 80 -21.22 -2.32 -5.75
C PRO A 80 -20.49 -2.53 -4.40
N ASP A 81 -21.23 -2.69 -3.31
CA ASP A 81 -20.70 -2.90 -1.94
C ASP A 81 -19.78 -4.14 -1.81
N GLU A 82 -20.08 -5.20 -2.57
CA GLU A 82 -19.32 -6.46 -2.55
C GLU A 82 -18.68 -6.74 -3.90
N GLY A 83 -17.50 -7.36 -3.88
CA GLY A 83 -16.75 -7.69 -5.08
C GLY A 83 -15.41 -8.35 -4.78
N PRO A 84 -14.58 -8.62 -5.81
CA PRO A 84 -13.33 -9.36 -5.68
C PRO A 84 -12.33 -8.77 -4.68
N TRP A 85 -12.37 -7.46 -4.44
CA TRP A 85 -11.52 -6.78 -3.45
C TRP A 85 -11.78 -7.24 -2.00
N LEU A 86 -12.88 -7.95 -1.70
CA LEU A 86 -13.16 -8.53 -0.39
C LEU A 86 -12.58 -9.94 -0.19
N LEU A 87 -12.07 -10.60 -1.24
CA LEU A 87 -11.58 -11.99 -1.16
C LEU A 87 -10.50 -12.15 -0.08
N VAL A 88 -9.52 -11.24 -0.03
CA VAL A 88 -8.45 -11.27 0.98
C VAL A 88 -9.01 -11.01 2.38
N ASN A 89 -10.00 -10.13 2.51
CA ASN A 89 -10.62 -9.80 3.80
C ASN A 89 -11.37 -11.01 4.39
N TYR A 90 -12.26 -11.62 3.61
CA TYR A 90 -12.98 -12.81 4.07
C TYR A 90 -12.05 -14.00 4.30
N GLY A 91 -10.99 -14.15 3.50
CA GLY A 91 -9.98 -15.17 3.76
C GLY A 91 -9.22 -14.96 5.08
N ASN A 92 -8.85 -13.72 5.39
CA ASN A 92 -8.26 -13.37 6.68
C ASN A 92 -9.21 -13.65 7.86
N GLN A 93 -10.49 -13.29 7.73
CA GLN A 93 -11.50 -13.55 8.76
C GLN A 93 -11.73 -15.05 8.96
N ALA A 94 -11.76 -15.85 7.89
CA ALA A 94 -11.89 -17.30 7.97
C ALA A 94 -10.76 -17.93 8.80
N TRP A 95 -9.51 -17.50 8.56
CA TRP A 95 -8.35 -17.91 9.33
C TRP A 95 -8.41 -17.44 10.79
N LEU A 96 -8.81 -16.20 11.05
CA LEU A 96 -8.97 -15.68 12.41
C LEU A 96 -9.96 -16.52 13.22
N HIS A 97 -11.16 -16.76 12.67
CA HIS A 97 -12.21 -17.53 13.32
C HIS A 97 -11.75 -18.97 13.59
N HIS A 98 -11.13 -19.63 12.61
CA HIS A 98 -10.61 -20.99 12.80
C HIS A 98 -9.57 -21.05 13.92
N ARG A 99 -8.63 -20.08 13.98
CA ARG A 99 -7.61 -20.02 15.04
C ARG A 99 -8.18 -19.75 16.44
N GLN A 100 -9.39 -19.21 16.52
CA GLN A 100 -10.13 -19.00 17.78
C GLN A 100 -11.06 -20.16 18.14
N GLY A 101 -11.16 -21.20 17.30
CA GLY A 101 -12.10 -22.32 17.49
C GLY A 101 -13.55 -22.02 17.08
N GLU A 102 -13.77 -20.88 16.40
CA GLU A 102 -15.06 -20.41 15.89
C GLU A 102 -15.34 -21.03 14.51
N GLU A 103 -15.53 -22.35 14.49
CA GLU A 103 -15.62 -23.14 13.25
C GLU A 103 -16.81 -22.77 12.36
N ALA A 104 -17.95 -22.40 12.94
CA ALA A 104 -19.14 -22.01 12.19
C ALA A 104 -18.92 -20.68 11.44
N GLU A 105 -18.30 -19.71 12.11
CA GLU A 105 -17.94 -18.41 11.59
C GLU A 105 -16.86 -18.53 10.52
N SER A 106 -15.87 -19.41 10.72
CA SER A 106 -14.84 -19.71 9.72
C SER A 106 -15.46 -20.24 8.42
N ARG A 107 -16.41 -21.18 8.53
CA ARG A 107 -17.16 -21.71 7.38
C ARG A 107 -18.03 -20.66 6.71
N ALA A 108 -18.67 -19.77 7.48
CA ALA A 108 -19.45 -18.69 6.92
C ALA A 108 -18.57 -17.74 6.08
N CYS A 109 -17.35 -17.41 6.54
CA CYS A 109 -16.39 -16.64 5.76
C CYS A 109 -15.94 -17.37 4.48
N LEU A 110 -15.71 -18.69 4.55
CA LEU A 110 -15.39 -19.50 3.36
C LEU A 110 -16.51 -19.47 2.32
N SER A 111 -17.76 -19.65 2.75
CA SER A 111 -18.90 -19.57 1.83
C SER A 111 -19.03 -18.20 1.16
N LYS A 112 -18.63 -17.12 1.83
CA LYS A 112 -18.55 -15.79 1.21
C LYS A 112 -17.44 -15.69 0.16
N VAL A 113 -16.27 -16.29 0.42
CA VAL A 113 -15.20 -16.37 -0.59
C VAL A 113 -15.66 -17.16 -1.80
N GLU A 114 -16.29 -18.32 -1.59
CA GLU A 114 -16.83 -19.18 -2.65
C GLU A 114 -17.88 -18.43 -3.49
N ALA A 115 -18.84 -17.75 -2.83
CA ALA A 115 -19.87 -16.96 -3.52
C ALA A 115 -19.27 -15.83 -4.36
N LEU A 116 -18.27 -15.10 -3.84
CA LEU A 116 -17.58 -14.06 -4.62
C LEU A 116 -16.82 -14.62 -5.82
N MET A 117 -16.19 -15.79 -5.68
CA MET A 117 -15.50 -16.45 -6.79
C MET A 117 -16.46 -16.98 -7.85
N GLU A 118 -17.69 -17.36 -7.47
CA GLU A 118 -18.74 -17.77 -8.41
C GLU A 118 -19.34 -16.57 -9.15
N GLU A 119 -19.64 -15.47 -8.44
CA GLU A 119 -20.20 -14.25 -9.02
C GLU A 119 -19.18 -13.53 -9.92
N TYR A 120 -17.92 -13.50 -9.49
CA TYR A 120 -16.81 -12.91 -10.20
C TYR A 120 -15.80 -14.01 -10.52
N PRO A 121 -15.94 -14.73 -11.63
CA PRO A 121 -14.98 -15.77 -11.99
C PRO A 121 -13.62 -15.16 -12.33
N SER A 122 -12.54 -15.83 -11.92
CA SER A 122 -11.19 -15.45 -12.32
C SER A 122 -10.97 -15.64 -13.83
N PRO A 123 -10.06 -14.89 -14.48
CA PRO A 123 -9.89 -14.96 -15.94
C PRO A 123 -9.42 -16.32 -16.46
N SER A 124 -8.79 -17.14 -15.61
CA SER A 124 -8.49 -18.55 -15.88
C SER A 124 -8.35 -19.30 -14.56
N GLU A 125 -8.41 -20.64 -14.59
CA GLU A 125 -8.30 -21.49 -13.39
C GLU A 125 -6.98 -21.30 -12.62
N ASP A 126 -5.89 -20.93 -13.30
CA ASP A 126 -4.56 -20.73 -12.71
C ASP A 126 -4.27 -19.27 -12.30
N GLU A 127 -5.17 -18.33 -12.62
CA GLU A 127 -4.95 -16.90 -12.37
C GLU A 127 -5.81 -16.42 -11.20
N LEU A 128 -5.22 -15.55 -10.35
CA LEU A 128 -5.95 -14.89 -9.28
C LEU A 128 -6.68 -13.65 -9.80
N HIS A 129 -7.68 -13.18 -9.05
CA HIS A 129 -8.23 -11.85 -9.27
C HIS A 129 -7.13 -10.77 -9.22
N PRO A 130 -7.18 -9.77 -10.12
CA PRO A 130 -6.15 -8.73 -10.17
C PRO A 130 -6.08 -7.91 -8.87
N GLU A 131 -7.20 -7.74 -8.15
CA GLU A 131 -7.27 -7.11 -6.84
C GLU A 131 -6.48 -7.89 -5.78
N VAL A 132 -6.54 -9.23 -5.82
CA VAL A 132 -5.78 -10.12 -4.93
C VAL A 132 -4.29 -10.04 -5.25
N TYR A 133 -3.91 -10.01 -6.53
CA TYR A 133 -2.53 -9.78 -6.94
C TYR A 133 -2.02 -8.42 -6.45
N ALA A 134 -2.80 -7.36 -6.64
CA ALA A 134 -2.44 -6.01 -6.24
C ALA A 134 -2.25 -5.90 -4.72
N GLU A 135 -3.16 -6.46 -3.92
CA GLU A 135 -3.03 -6.48 -2.45
C GLU A 135 -1.84 -7.33 -1.98
N LYS A 136 -1.60 -8.49 -2.61
CA LYS A 136 -0.44 -9.35 -2.32
C LYS A 136 0.88 -8.63 -2.59
N ALA A 137 0.99 -7.99 -3.76
CA ALA A 137 2.17 -7.23 -4.13
C ALA A 137 2.39 -6.03 -3.20
N TRP A 138 1.32 -5.25 -2.93
CA TRP A 138 1.36 -4.13 -2.01
C TRP A 138 1.78 -4.58 -0.60
N THR A 139 1.29 -5.74 -0.15
CA THR A 139 1.66 -6.30 1.16
C THR A 139 3.13 -6.71 1.20
N LEU A 140 3.60 -7.49 0.23
CA LEU A 140 4.97 -8.04 0.20
C LEU A 140 6.06 -6.96 0.22
N ARG A 141 5.81 -5.77 -0.35
CA ARG A 141 6.76 -4.63 -0.31
C ARG A 141 7.12 -4.20 1.12
N ASN A 142 6.26 -4.51 2.10
CA ASN A 142 6.46 -4.15 3.49
C ASN A 142 7.45 -5.08 4.22
N PHE A 143 7.72 -6.26 3.66
CA PHE A 143 8.46 -7.35 4.30
C PHE A 143 9.90 -7.51 3.78
N GLY A 144 10.51 -6.42 3.30
CA GLY A 144 11.93 -6.35 2.98
C GLY A 144 12.26 -6.61 1.51
N ARG A 145 13.54 -6.43 1.14
CA ARG A 145 13.97 -6.33 -0.27
C ARG A 145 13.66 -7.56 -1.11
N LYS A 146 13.82 -8.77 -0.57
CA LYS A 146 13.54 -10.02 -1.33
C LYS A 146 12.07 -10.09 -1.74
N LYS A 147 11.16 -9.89 -0.79
CA LYS A 147 9.70 -9.88 -1.04
C LYS A 147 9.28 -8.69 -1.90
N GLN A 148 9.96 -7.56 -1.77
CA GLN A 148 9.71 -6.39 -2.61
C GLN A 148 10.08 -6.62 -4.09
N ARG A 149 11.11 -7.42 -4.41
CA ARG A 149 11.38 -7.82 -5.81
C ARG A 149 10.24 -8.68 -6.36
N LEU A 150 9.82 -9.69 -5.59
CA LEU A 150 8.67 -10.52 -5.95
C LEU A 150 7.38 -9.69 -6.13
N ALA A 151 7.19 -8.66 -5.30
CA ALA A 151 6.05 -7.76 -5.43
C ALA A 151 6.01 -7.04 -6.79
N ALA A 152 7.16 -6.71 -7.39
CA ALA A 152 7.20 -6.07 -8.70
C ALA A 152 6.60 -6.99 -9.78
N ASP A 153 7.00 -8.26 -9.79
CA ASP A 153 6.48 -9.26 -10.73
C ASP A 153 4.98 -9.50 -10.55
N ILE A 154 4.50 -9.50 -9.29
CA ILE A 154 3.08 -9.70 -8.98
C ILE A 154 2.25 -8.48 -9.40
N PHE A 155 2.73 -7.25 -9.15
CA PHE A 155 2.04 -6.04 -9.62
C PHE A 155 1.90 -6.02 -11.15
N GLN A 156 2.94 -6.46 -11.88
CA GLN A 156 2.86 -6.56 -13.34
C GLN A 156 1.76 -7.52 -13.80
N ARG A 157 1.48 -8.60 -13.06
CA ARG A 157 0.34 -9.48 -13.37
C ARG A 157 -0.98 -8.74 -13.22
N ALA A 158 -1.21 -8.07 -12.09
CA ALA A 158 -2.42 -7.28 -11.86
C ALA A 158 -2.62 -6.21 -12.96
N MET A 159 -1.56 -5.46 -13.28
CA MET A 159 -1.60 -4.40 -14.30
C MET A 159 -1.82 -4.92 -15.72
N ARG A 160 -1.38 -6.14 -16.06
CA ARG A 160 -1.69 -6.73 -17.38
C ARG A 160 -3.18 -7.07 -17.51
N MET A 161 -3.83 -7.39 -16.40
CA MET A 161 -5.24 -7.77 -16.37
C MET A 161 -6.16 -6.55 -16.33
N GLN A 162 -5.78 -5.51 -15.57
CA GLN A 162 -6.48 -4.22 -15.54
C GLN A 162 -5.46 -3.07 -15.63
N PRO A 163 -5.09 -2.64 -16.86
CA PRO A 163 -4.06 -1.62 -17.06
C PRO A 163 -4.50 -0.20 -16.70
N ASP A 164 -5.79 0.03 -16.56
CA ASP A 164 -6.43 1.32 -16.27
C ASP A 164 -6.38 1.72 -14.80
N VAL A 165 -6.02 0.82 -13.89
CA VAL A 165 -5.92 1.11 -12.45
C VAL A 165 -4.60 1.85 -12.14
N VAL A 166 -4.69 3.18 -12.16
CA VAL A 166 -3.56 4.11 -11.97
C VAL A 166 -2.81 3.85 -10.65
N GLU A 167 -3.51 3.57 -9.56
CA GLU A 167 -2.90 3.41 -8.23
C GLU A 167 -1.99 2.17 -8.14
N TRP A 168 -2.24 1.15 -8.96
CA TRP A 168 -1.37 -0.02 -9.05
C TRP A 168 -0.08 0.32 -9.78
N GLN A 169 -0.16 1.10 -10.86
CA GLN A 169 1.01 1.60 -11.57
C GLN A 169 1.87 2.49 -10.66
N THR A 170 1.24 3.43 -9.96
CA THR A 170 1.90 4.28 -8.97
C THR A 170 2.57 3.43 -7.89
N SER A 171 1.88 2.43 -7.35
CA SER A 171 2.43 1.55 -6.32
C SER A 171 3.62 0.73 -6.81
N TYR A 172 3.55 0.23 -8.05
CA TYR A 172 4.62 -0.49 -8.71
C TYR A 172 5.89 0.37 -8.86
N VAL A 173 5.79 1.57 -9.45
CA VAL A 173 6.96 2.44 -9.66
C VAL A 173 7.55 2.93 -8.33
N LEU A 174 6.71 3.21 -7.32
CA LEU A 174 7.18 3.52 -5.97
C LEU A 174 7.89 2.31 -5.32
N GLY A 175 7.43 1.10 -5.61
CA GLY A 175 8.10 -0.15 -5.28
C GLY A 175 9.50 -0.23 -5.89
N LEU A 176 9.64 0.08 -7.18
CA LEU A 176 10.94 0.06 -7.86
C LEU A 176 11.90 1.10 -7.29
N THR A 177 11.48 2.37 -7.17
CA THR A 177 12.34 3.46 -6.69
C THR A 177 12.96 3.18 -5.31
N SER A 178 12.27 2.42 -4.46
CA SER A 178 12.77 2.05 -3.14
C SER A 178 13.72 0.86 -3.14
N LEU A 179 13.67 -0.02 -4.15
CA LEU A 179 14.73 -1.03 -4.39
C LEU A 179 16.06 -0.36 -4.78
N PHE A 180 15.99 0.69 -5.60
CA PHE A 180 17.13 1.48 -6.09
C PHE A 180 17.56 2.61 -5.12
N LYS A 181 17.06 2.62 -3.88
CA LYS A 181 17.37 3.69 -2.92
C LYS A 181 18.89 3.85 -2.68
N HIS A 182 19.64 2.76 -2.81
CA HIS A 182 21.09 2.70 -2.60
C HIS A 182 21.89 2.44 -3.89
N SER A 183 21.27 2.51 -5.08
CA SER A 183 22.06 2.55 -6.32
C SER A 183 22.47 4.00 -6.59
N ASP A 184 23.72 4.16 -7.04
CA ASP A 184 24.24 5.45 -7.51
C ASP A 184 23.64 5.85 -8.86
N THR A 185 23.14 4.87 -9.63
CA THR A 185 22.57 5.06 -10.97
C THR A 185 21.08 5.43 -10.98
N GLY A 186 20.34 5.25 -9.88
CA GLY A 186 18.90 5.53 -9.83
C GLY A 186 18.04 4.49 -10.57
N LEU A 187 16.90 4.93 -11.15
CA LEU A 187 16.09 4.13 -12.08
C LEU A 187 16.76 4.07 -13.46
N GLU A 188 16.79 2.88 -14.08
CA GLU A 188 17.45 2.62 -15.36
C GLU A 188 16.44 2.26 -16.46
N GLY A 189 16.73 2.66 -17.70
CA GLY A 189 15.96 2.28 -18.90
C GLY A 189 14.45 2.53 -18.78
N ASP A 190 13.67 1.53 -19.15
CA ASP A 190 12.19 1.55 -19.21
C ASP A 190 11.53 1.90 -17.88
N ASP A 191 12.19 1.71 -16.73
CA ASP A 191 11.60 2.06 -15.44
C ASP A 191 11.48 3.57 -15.23
N TRP A 192 12.30 4.36 -15.94
CA TRP A 192 12.13 5.81 -16.00
C TRP A 192 10.86 6.20 -16.73
N GLU A 193 10.63 5.60 -17.90
CA GLU A 193 9.45 5.86 -18.71
C GLU A 193 8.17 5.48 -17.96
N LYS A 194 8.16 4.33 -17.28
CA LYS A 194 7.05 3.92 -16.42
C LYS A 194 6.79 4.92 -15.30
N MET A 195 7.83 5.46 -14.68
CA MET A 195 7.67 6.46 -13.61
C MET A 195 7.12 7.79 -14.14
N SER A 196 7.58 8.23 -15.31
CA SER A 196 7.06 9.43 -15.98
C SER A 196 5.57 9.26 -16.34
N GLN A 197 5.21 8.14 -16.97
CA GLN A 197 3.82 7.81 -17.31
C GLN A 197 2.93 7.76 -16.06
N ALA A 198 3.38 7.09 -15.00
CA ALA A 198 2.62 7.05 -13.74
C ALA A 198 2.41 8.45 -13.14
N LYS A 199 3.40 9.35 -13.22
CA LYS A 199 3.26 10.74 -12.75
C LYS A 199 2.25 11.54 -13.59
N GLU A 200 2.19 11.30 -14.90
CA GLU A 200 1.23 11.95 -15.79
C GLU A 200 -0.19 11.45 -15.54
N GLN A 201 -0.35 10.16 -15.24
CA GLN A 201 -1.65 9.55 -14.95
C GLN A 201 -2.13 9.83 -13.52
N ASP A 202 -1.22 10.05 -12.56
CA ASP A 202 -1.52 10.30 -11.15
C ASP A 202 -0.98 11.66 -10.66
N PRO A 203 -1.44 12.79 -11.24
CA PRO A 203 -0.87 14.12 -10.97
C PRO A 203 -1.13 14.65 -9.56
N GLU A 204 -2.13 14.10 -8.87
CA GLU A 204 -2.48 14.45 -7.48
C GLU A 204 -1.71 13.64 -6.44
N ASN A 205 -0.98 12.61 -6.86
CA ASN A 205 -0.12 11.86 -5.95
C ASN A 205 1.18 12.61 -5.65
N LEU A 206 1.11 13.46 -4.62
CA LEU A 206 2.23 14.29 -4.18
C LEU A 206 3.44 13.46 -3.73
N PHE A 207 3.23 12.24 -3.24
CA PHE A 207 4.32 11.33 -2.90
C PHE A 207 5.07 10.84 -4.15
N LEU A 208 4.35 10.46 -5.20
CA LEU A 208 4.93 10.10 -6.48
C LEU A 208 5.67 11.29 -7.09
N ALA A 209 5.06 12.48 -7.09
CA ALA A 209 5.69 13.70 -7.58
C ALA A 209 7.01 14.01 -6.85
N ALA A 210 7.02 13.94 -5.50
CA ALA A 210 8.23 14.18 -4.70
C ALA A 210 9.31 13.11 -4.98
N LYS A 211 8.91 11.86 -5.18
CA LYS A 211 9.83 10.79 -5.56
C LYS A 211 10.38 10.97 -6.96
N TYR A 212 9.58 11.45 -7.89
CA TYR A 212 10.01 11.76 -9.25
C TYR A 212 11.09 12.85 -9.25
N LEU A 213 10.85 13.96 -8.54
CA LEU A 213 11.86 15.03 -8.37
C LEU A 213 13.15 14.50 -7.71
N GLN A 214 13.04 13.60 -6.73
CA GLN A 214 14.21 12.97 -6.13
C GLN A 214 15.05 12.18 -7.13
N GLN A 215 14.41 11.48 -8.08
CA GLN A 215 15.14 10.71 -9.09
C GLN A 215 15.71 11.62 -10.19
N LEU A 216 14.99 12.66 -10.62
CA LEU A 216 15.51 13.69 -11.52
C LEU A 216 16.78 14.34 -10.97
N ALA A 217 16.74 14.74 -9.70
CA ALA A 217 17.88 15.37 -9.03
C ALA A 217 19.09 14.45 -8.92
N LYS A 218 18.87 13.13 -8.72
CA LYS A 218 19.94 12.12 -8.75
C LYS A 218 20.61 12.02 -10.12
N LYS A 219 19.87 12.25 -11.22
CA LYS A 219 20.41 12.33 -12.58
C LYS A 219 21.14 13.65 -12.88
N GLY A 220 21.16 14.59 -11.93
CA GLY A 220 21.81 15.89 -12.09
C GLY A 220 20.90 16.97 -12.69
N GLU A 221 19.61 16.70 -12.86
CA GLU A 221 18.66 17.70 -13.34
C GLU A 221 18.31 18.71 -12.23
N SER A 222 18.14 19.97 -12.62
CA SER A 222 17.70 21.02 -11.69
C SER A 222 16.21 20.86 -11.41
N VAL A 223 15.85 20.63 -10.14
CA VAL A 223 14.47 20.41 -9.69
C VAL A 223 13.96 21.51 -8.75
N LYS A 224 14.66 22.64 -8.70
CA LYS A 224 14.50 23.66 -7.66
C LYS A 224 13.13 24.32 -7.70
N ASP A 225 12.64 24.69 -8.88
CA ASP A 225 11.38 25.42 -9.01
C ASP A 225 10.19 24.48 -8.84
N GLU A 226 10.26 23.28 -9.42
CA GLU A 226 9.27 22.21 -9.24
C GLU A 226 9.18 21.76 -7.77
N ALA A 227 10.31 21.68 -7.06
CA ALA A 227 10.31 21.35 -5.63
C ALA A 227 9.60 22.42 -4.79
N ARG A 228 9.73 23.70 -5.15
CA ARG A 228 9.06 24.82 -4.47
C ARG A 228 7.56 24.87 -4.77
N GLU A 229 7.17 24.57 -6.01
CA GLU A 229 5.77 24.41 -6.36
C GLU A 229 5.15 23.24 -5.58
N LEU A 230 5.81 22.08 -5.59
CA LEU A 230 5.35 20.90 -4.85
C LEU A 230 5.29 21.16 -3.35
N ALA A 231 6.24 21.89 -2.76
CA ALA A 231 6.19 22.29 -1.36
C ALA A 231 4.93 23.09 -1.02
N THR A 232 4.47 23.95 -1.94
CA THR A 232 3.23 24.72 -1.76
C THR A 232 2.01 23.80 -1.78
N ARG A 233 1.97 22.79 -2.65
CA ARG A 233 0.88 21.79 -2.71
C ARG A 233 0.86 20.93 -1.44
N VAL A 234 2.01 20.39 -1.03
CA VAL A 234 2.16 19.55 0.16
C VAL A 234 1.77 20.29 1.44
N LEU A 235 2.06 21.60 1.54
CA LEU A 235 1.66 22.42 2.69
C LEU A 235 0.14 22.57 2.86
N ARG A 236 -0.66 22.36 1.79
CA ARG A 236 -2.13 22.45 1.85
C ARG A 236 -2.76 21.23 2.52
N ASN A 237 -2.15 20.06 2.38
CA ASN A 237 -2.59 18.83 3.04
C ASN A 237 -1.37 18.01 3.50
N PRO A 238 -0.76 18.35 4.65
CA PRO A 238 0.51 17.78 5.08
C PRO A 238 0.35 16.46 5.87
N VAL A 239 -0.83 15.83 5.85
CA VAL A 239 -1.12 14.68 6.72
C VAL A 239 -0.51 13.40 6.13
N GLY A 240 -0.06 12.50 7.02
CA GLY A 240 0.35 11.14 6.67
C GLY A 240 1.67 10.98 5.91
N SER A 241 2.16 9.73 5.90
CA SER A 241 3.37 9.31 5.20
C SER A 241 3.29 9.45 3.68
N TYR A 242 2.08 9.50 3.12
CA TYR A 242 1.83 9.65 1.68
C TYR A 242 1.59 11.10 1.22
N SER A 243 1.70 12.09 2.10
CA SER A 243 1.74 13.52 1.69
C SER A 243 2.90 13.88 0.77
N GLY A 244 3.94 13.05 0.68
CA GLY A 244 5.17 13.37 -0.07
C GLY A 244 6.15 14.28 0.67
N ILE A 245 5.85 14.70 1.90
CA ILE A 245 6.74 15.55 2.73
C ILE A 245 8.13 14.94 2.86
N LYS A 246 8.20 13.68 3.29
CA LYS A 246 9.47 13.02 3.59
C LYS A 246 10.39 12.93 2.37
N PRO A 247 9.95 12.45 1.19
CA PRO A 247 10.78 12.51 0.00
C PRO A 247 11.11 13.95 -0.42
N LEU A 248 10.18 14.91 -0.29
CA LEU A 248 10.44 16.30 -0.66
C LEU A 248 11.52 16.94 0.23
N LEU A 249 11.50 16.72 1.54
CA LEU A 249 12.55 17.21 2.45
C LEU A 249 13.91 16.61 2.10
N MET A 250 13.96 15.37 1.61
CA MET A 250 15.20 14.79 1.08
C MET A 250 15.67 15.50 -0.19
N VAL A 251 14.76 15.91 -1.09
CA VAL A 251 15.09 16.73 -2.25
C VAL A 251 15.72 18.04 -1.82
N TYR A 252 15.10 18.74 -0.85
CA TYR A 252 15.64 19.99 -0.33
C TYR A 252 17.02 19.84 0.29
N ARG A 253 17.19 18.84 1.16
CA ARG A 253 18.44 18.59 1.87
C ARG A 253 19.63 18.32 0.95
N PHE A 254 19.42 17.52 -0.09
CA PHE A 254 20.53 17.01 -0.92
C PHE A 254 20.71 17.75 -2.24
N TYR A 255 19.67 18.38 -2.79
CA TYR A 255 19.69 18.86 -4.18
C TYR A 255 19.20 20.29 -4.39
N VAL A 256 18.54 20.93 -3.40
CA VAL A 256 17.99 22.29 -3.57
C VAL A 256 18.60 23.30 -2.59
N SER A 257 18.26 23.20 -1.31
CA SER A 257 18.78 24.08 -0.25
C SER A 257 18.38 23.51 1.12
N THR A 258 19.38 23.25 1.96
CA THR A 258 19.13 22.78 3.33
C THR A 258 18.36 23.82 4.15
N ASP A 259 18.68 25.11 3.99
CA ASP A 259 17.99 26.20 4.71
C ASP A 259 16.52 26.33 4.30
N GLU A 260 16.21 26.21 3.01
CA GLU A 260 14.82 26.18 2.55
C GLU A 260 14.10 24.92 3.08
N GLY A 261 14.77 23.78 3.12
CA GLY A 261 14.24 22.55 3.71
C GLY A 261 13.90 22.68 5.20
N VAL A 262 14.75 23.33 6.00
CA VAL A 262 14.49 23.61 7.41
C VAL A 262 13.28 24.54 7.58
N LYS A 263 13.17 25.58 6.74
CA LYS A 263 12.00 26.48 6.74
C LYS A 263 10.72 25.74 6.38
N LEU A 264 10.76 24.85 5.39
CA LEU A 264 9.62 24.02 5.00
C LEU A 264 9.18 23.10 6.15
N ALA A 265 10.12 22.39 6.78
CA ALA A 265 9.84 21.55 7.94
C ALA A 265 9.21 22.34 9.11
N ALA A 266 9.72 23.54 9.40
CA ALA A 266 9.16 24.40 10.44
C ALA A 266 7.73 24.88 10.11
N ARG A 267 7.40 25.12 8.83
CA ARG A 267 6.04 25.47 8.41
C ARG A 267 5.08 24.27 8.54
N LEU A 268 5.52 23.08 8.13
CA LEU A 268 4.74 21.85 8.26
C LEU A 268 4.37 21.57 9.72
N TRP A 269 5.34 21.70 10.62
CA TRP A 269 5.12 21.54 12.06
C TRP A 269 4.04 22.50 12.60
N LYS A 270 4.07 23.77 12.19
CA LYS A 270 3.05 24.75 12.58
C LYS A 270 1.68 24.38 12.04
N ASN A 271 1.57 24.00 10.77
CA ASN A 271 0.29 23.63 10.16
C ASN A 271 -0.33 22.40 10.87
N THR A 272 0.46 21.38 11.19
CA THR A 272 -0.04 20.21 11.91
C THR A 272 -0.52 20.51 13.34
N GLN A 273 -0.05 21.60 13.97
CA GLN A 273 -0.56 22.03 15.28
C GLN A 273 -1.89 22.78 15.17
N THR A 274 -2.11 23.52 14.09
CA THR A 274 -3.33 24.31 13.88
C THR A 274 -4.52 23.46 13.42
N THR A 275 -4.28 22.34 12.74
CA THR A 275 -5.35 21.42 12.28
C THR A 275 -5.93 20.54 13.40
N VAL A 276 -5.37 20.58 14.61
CA VAL A 276 -5.80 19.77 15.78
C VAL A 276 -6.68 20.57 16.76
N ILE A 277 -7.18 21.75 16.36
CA ILE A 277 -8.13 22.58 17.12
C ILE A 277 -9.41 22.74 16.30
#